data_AF-A0A497HHX3-F1
#
_entry.id   AF-A0A497HHX3-F1
#
_cell.length_a   1.000
_cell.length_b   1.000
_cell.length_c   1.000
_cell.angle_alpha   90.00
_cell.angle_beta   90.00
_cell.angle_gamma   90.00
#
_symmetry.space_group_name_H-M   'P 1'
#
loop_
_entity.id
_entity.type
_entity.pdbx_description
1 polymer ?
#
loop_
_entity_poly.entity_id
_entity_poly.type
_entity_poly.pdbx_seq_one_letter_code
_entity_poly.pdbx_strand_id
1 'polypeptide(L)'
;GEDFRFVTLDGEEKRLSDYRGKVVILDLMSVNCPACQIGMEFLSGVKDYYSDDQDVVIISLDVAGDSVDAINSIFVDYVGEWEFGIDKYYEASSKYLLESAVPTIVIFDKYGRIFYLRAGVKTTQGLIDLIENVKGQ
;
A
#
# COMPACT_ATOMS: atom_id res chain seq x y z
N GLY A 1 2.19 5.41 16.42
CA GLY A 1 3.00 4.29 15.95
C GLY A 1 4.03 4.81 14.98
N GLU A 2 4.33 4.02 13.97
CA GLU A 2 5.18 4.37 12.84
C GLU A 2 4.67 5.59 12.07
N ASP A 3 5.57 6.27 11.37
CA ASP A 3 5.22 7.32 10.43
C ASP A 3 6.24 7.40 9.29
N PHE A 4 5.78 7.83 8.13
CA PHE A 4 6.58 8.11 6.95
C PHE A 4 5.84 9.10 6.05
N ARG A 5 6.58 9.89 5.29
CA ARG A 5 6.07 10.75 4.23
C ARG A 5 6.12 10.09 2.87
N PHE A 6 5.17 10.47 2.03
CA PHE A 6 5.17 10.17 0.61
C PHE A 6 4.53 11.32 -0.16
N VAL A 7 4.68 11.31 -1.49
CA VAL A 7 4.02 12.28 -2.37
C VAL A 7 3.06 11.52 -3.27
N THR A 8 1.80 11.93 -3.27
CA THR A 8 0.74 11.36 -4.13
C THR A 8 1.04 11.63 -5.60
N LEU A 9 0.34 10.94 -6.52
CA LEU A 9 0.56 11.13 -7.96
C LEU A 9 0.19 12.54 -8.47
N ASP A 10 -0.67 13.28 -7.76
CA ASP A 10 -1.02 14.68 -8.05
C ASP A 10 -0.11 15.70 -7.34
N GLY A 11 0.89 15.24 -6.57
CA GLY A 11 1.93 16.07 -5.99
C GLY A 11 1.68 16.56 -4.55
N GLU A 12 0.62 16.09 -3.89
CA GLU A 12 0.35 16.36 -2.48
C GLU A 12 1.32 15.56 -1.58
N GLU A 13 1.92 16.21 -0.59
CA GLU A 13 2.68 15.49 0.45
C GLU A 13 1.73 14.99 1.53
N LYS A 14 1.74 13.68 1.78
CA LYS A 14 0.96 13.01 2.83
C LYS A 14 1.85 12.19 3.76
N ARG A 15 1.27 11.78 4.90
CA ARG A 15 1.91 10.94 5.91
C ARG A 15 1.05 9.76 6.29
N LEU A 16 1.67 8.67 6.74
CA LEU A 16 0.94 7.56 7.36
C LEU A 16 0.09 8.05 8.56
N SER A 17 0.56 9.05 9.29
CA SER A 17 -0.19 9.67 10.39
C SER A 17 -1.53 10.30 10.00
N ASP A 18 -1.74 10.61 8.72
CA ASP A 18 -3.00 11.20 8.25
C ASP A 18 -4.13 10.16 8.22
N TYR A 19 -3.77 8.87 8.28
CA TYR A 19 -4.68 7.73 8.25
C TYR A 19 -4.91 7.10 9.63
N ARG A 20 -4.61 7.82 10.72
CA ARG A 20 -4.88 7.32 12.09
C ARG A 20 -6.37 7.09 12.28
N GLY A 21 -6.69 6.04 13.05
CA GLY A 21 -8.05 5.51 13.17
C GLY A 21 -8.38 4.43 12.14
N LYS A 22 -7.58 4.30 11.08
CA LYS A 22 -7.80 3.32 10.00
C LYS A 22 -6.75 2.22 9.99
N VAL A 23 -7.12 1.04 9.53
CA VAL A 23 -6.18 -0.01 9.14
C VAL A 23 -5.62 0.34 7.77
N VAL A 24 -4.30 0.36 7.63
CA VAL A 24 -3.63 0.74 6.39
C VAL A 24 -2.87 -0.46 5.83
N ILE A 25 -3.16 -0.81 4.59
CA ILE A 25 -2.37 -1.75 3.78
C ILE A 25 -1.45 -0.89 2.92
N LEU A 26 -0.15 -0.98 3.18
CA LEU A 26 0.89 -0.37 2.35
C LEU A 26 1.46 -1.44 1.42
N ASP A 27 1.40 -1.16 0.12
CA ASP A 27 2.01 -1.94 -0.94
C ASP A 27 3.20 -1.15 -1.51
N LEU A 28 4.42 -1.65 -1.30
CA LEU A 28 5.62 -1.09 -1.90
C LEU A 28 5.89 -1.77 -3.24
N MET A 29 5.83 -1.01 -4.33
CA MET A 29 5.77 -1.55 -5.68
C MET A 29 6.68 -0.80 -6.67
N SER A 30 6.71 -1.27 -7.90
CA SER A 30 7.33 -0.62 -9.06
C SER A 30 6.58 -1.06 -10.33
N VAL A 31 6.62 -0.25 -11.39
CA VAL A 31 5.99 -0.56 -12.68
C VAL A 31 6.68 -1.72 -13.41
N ASN A 32 7.97 -1.95 -13.14
CA ASN A 32 8.79 -2.99 -13.78
C ASN A 32 8.77 -4.32 -12.99
N CYS A 33 7.59 -4.70 -12.48
CA CYS A 33 7.43 -5.82 -11.57
C CYS A 33 6.15 -6.62 -11.92
N PRO A 34 6.25 -7.77 -12.61
CA PRO A 34 5.09 -8.60 -12.95
C PRO A 34 4.31 -9.08 -11.72
N ALA A 35 5.01 -9.40 -10.63
CA ALA A 35 4.36 -9.80 -9.38
C ALA A 35 3.55 -8.65 -8.76
N CYS A 36 3.96 -7.39 -8.95
CA CYS A 36 3.23 -6.24 -8.45
C CYS A 36 1.89 -6.07 -9.18
N GLN A 37 1.85 -6.31 -10.50
CA GLN A 37 0.59 -6.33 -11.27
C GLN A 37 -0.40 -7.38 -10.74
N ILE A 38 0.08 -8.60 -10.45
CA ILE A 38 -0.73 -9.64 -9.80
C ILE A 38 -1.18 -9.20 -8.40
N GLY A 39 -0.32 -8.51 -7.65
CA GLY A 39 -0.65 -7.93 -6.35
C GLY A 39 -1.83 -6.94 -6.42
N MET A 40 -1.88 -6.10 -7.47
CA MET A 40 -2.97 -5.14 -7.67
C MET A 40 -4.32 -5.83 -7.88
N GLU A 41 -4.38 -6.95 -8.60
CA GLU A 41 -5.61 -7.74 -8.72
C GLU A 41 -6.12 -8.20 -7.34
N PHE A 42 -5.22 -8.66 -6.47
CA PHE A 42 -5.59 -9.08 -5.13
C PHE A 42 -6.04 -7.91 -4.25
N LEU A 43 -5.37 -6.75 -4.36
CA LEU A 43 -5.75 -5.52 -3.66
C LEU A 43 -7.10 -4.98 -4.14
N SER A 44 -7.41 -5.09 -5.44
CA SER A 44 -8.73 -4.75 -5.98
C SER A 44 -9.83 -5.58 -5.32
N GLY A 45 -9.62 -6.89 -5.14
CA GLY A 45 -10.58 -7.73 -4.42
C GLY A 45 -10.74 -7.33 -2.94
N VAL A 46 -9.69 -6.81 -2.30
CA VAL A 46 -9.78 -6.26 -0.93
C VAL A 46 -10.59 -4.96 -0.93
N LYS A 47 -10.33 -4.07 -1.91
CA LYS A 47 -11.06 -2.82 -2.10
C LYS A 47 -12.56 -3.07 -2.30
N ASP A 48 -12.92 -4.06 -3.11
CA ASP A 48 -14.30 -4.46 -3.34
C ASP A 48 -14.97 -4.97 -2.06
N TYR A 49 -14.28 -5.83 -1.31
CA TYR A 49 -14.78 -6.39 -0.06
C TYR A 49 -15.05 -5.32 1.01
N TYR A 50 -14.17 -4.31 1.12
CA TYR A 50 -14.28 -3.20 2.05
C TYR A 50 -14.88 -1.93 1.42
N SER A 51 -15.64 -2.05 0.33
CA SER A 51 -16.19 -0.89 -0.40
C SER A 51 -17.05 0.04 0.48
N ASP A 52 -17.80 -0.51 1.43
CA ASP A 52 -18.62 0.23 2.40
C ASP A 52 -17.88 0.57 3.71
N ASP A 53 -16.64 0.10 3.88
CA ASP A 53 -15.86 0.25 5.10
C ASP A 53 -14.74 1.28 4.94
N GLN A 54 -14.98 2.47 5.47
CA GLN A 54 -14.04 3.59 5.39
C GLN A 54 -12.85 3.47 6.36
N ASP A 55 -12.84 2.44 7.22
CA ASP A 55 -11.77 2.20 8.21
C ASP A 55 -10.63 1.35 7.63
N VAL A 56 -10.72 0.91 6.38
CA VAL A 56 -9.65 0.19 5.66
C VAL A 56 -9.15 1.03 4.50
N VAL A 57 -7.83 1.25 4.42
CA VAL A 57 -7.19 2.05 3.37
C VAL A 57 -6.06 1.26 2.72
N ILE A 58 -5.97 1.35 1.40
CA ILE A 58 -4.86 0.83 0.61
C ILE A 58 -4.02 2.02 0.13
N ILE A 59 -2.70 1.93 0.29
CA ILE A 59 -1.71 2.87 -0.23
C ILE A 59 -0.68 2.08 -1.03
N SER A 60 -0.55 2.36 -2.32
CA SER A 60 0.50 1.78 -3.18
C SER A 60 1.57 2.83 -3.45
N LEU A 61 2.81 2.57 -3.01
CA LEU A 61 3.94 3.49 -3.20
C LEU A 61 4.96 2.90 -4.16
N ASP A 62 5.29 3.66 -5.20
CA ASP A 62 6.49 3.41 -5.98
C ASP A 62 7.74 3.68 -5.13
N VAL A 63 8.65 2.71 -5.14
CA VAL A 63 9.96 2.77 -4.46
C VAL A 63 11.13 2.72 -5.44
N ALA A 64 10.88 2.59 -6.74
CA ALA A 64 11.92 2.47 -7.77
C ALA A 64 12.26 3.80 -8.46
N GLY A 65 11.50 4.87 -8.22
CA GLY A 65 11.65 6.15 -8.91
C GLY A 65 11.02 6.14 -10.30
N ASP A 66 9.95 5.36 -10.48
CA ASP A 66 9.18 5.31 -11.72
C ASP A 66 8.44 6.65 -11.93
N SER A 67 8.28 7.06 -13.20
CA SER A 67 7.57 8.30 -13.50
C SER A 67 6.07 8.16 -13.24
N VAL A 68 5.40 9.26 -12.87
CA VAL A 68 3.94 9.30 -12.70
C VAL A 68 3.21 8.80 -13.96
N ASP A 69 3.70 9.15 -15.16
CA ASP A 69 3.13 8.67 -16.42
C ASP A 69 3.25 7.14 -16.58
N ALA A 70 4.36 6.54 -16.17
CA ALA A 70 4.55 5.10 -16.22
C ALA A 70 3.61 4.38 -15.23
N ILE A 71 3.48 4.91 -14.01
CA ILE A 71 2.55 4.38 -13.00
C ILE A 71 1.11 4.45 -13.52
N ASN A 72 0.69 5.61 -14.03
CA ASN A 72 -0.64 5.80 -14.62
C ASN A 72 -0.91 4.88 -15.81
N SER A 73 0.11 4.59 -16.63
CA SER A 73 -0.04 3.72 -17.79
C SER A 73 -0.10 2.24 -17.43
N ILE A 74 0.69 1.79 -16.46
CA ILE A 74 0.81 0.37 -16.11
C ILE A 74 -0.28 -0.07 -15.14
N PHE A 75 -0.69 0.80 -14.23
CA PHE A 75 -1.73 0.53 -13.22
C PHE A 75 -3.02 1.31 -13.49
N VAL A 76 -3.32 1.57 -14.76
CA VAL A 76 -4.45 2.42 -15.20
C VAL A 76 -5.80 2.00 -14.61
N ASP A 77 -6.02 0.70 -14.41
CA ASP A 77 -7.28 0.17 -13.88
C ASP A 77 -7.42 0.34 -12.35
N TYR A 78 -6.34 0.73 -11.67
CA TYR A 78 -6.27 0.81 -10.21
C TYR A 78 -6.00 2.22 -9.71
N VAL A 79 -5.29 3.03 -10.50
CA VAL A 79 -5.07 4.44 -10.17
C VAL A 79 -6.41 5.16 -10.12
N GLY A 80 -6.72 5.74 -8.96
CA GLY A 80 -7.99 6.41 -8.68
C GLY A 80 -8.96 5.58 -7.82
N GLU A 81 -8.79 4.27 -7.75
CA GLU A 81 -9.58 3.39 -6.88
C GLU A 81 -9.08 3.43 -5.42
N TRP A 82 -7.78 3.67 -5.24
CA TRP A 82 -7.15 3.94 -3.95
C TRP A 82 -5.93 4.86 -4.07
N GLU A 83 -5.27 5.12 -2.95
CA GLU A 83 -4.16 6.06 -2.87
C GLU A 83 -2.91 5.47 -3.53
N PHE A 84 -2.38 6.19 -4.52
CA PHE A 84 -1.07 5.92 -5.12
C PHE A 84 -0.11 7.08 -4.83
N GLY A 85 1.16 6.75 -4.68
CA GLY A 85 2.19 7.76 -4.51
C GLY A 85 3.59 7.24 -4.78
N ILE A 86 4.55 8.09 -4.48
CA ILE A 86 5.97 7.86 -4.62
C ILE A 86 6.60 8.04 -3.24
N ASP A 87 7.43 7.10 -2.83
CA ASP A 87 8.27 7.23 -1.64
C ASP A 87 9.45 8.18 -1.90
N LYS A 88 9.12 9.44 -2.20
CA LYS A 88 10.06 10.48 -2.64
C LYS A 88 11.22 10.72 -1.66
N TYR A 89 10.97 10.45 -0.37
CA TYR A 89 11.93 10.67 0.70
C TYR A 89 12.63 9.39 1.18
N TYR A 90 12.33 8.25 0.55
CA TYR A 90 12.83 6.92 0.93
C TYR A 90 12.49 6.52 2.39
N GLU A 91 11.47 7.13 2.99
CA GLU A 91 11.12 6.90 4.40
C GLU A 91 10.36 5.60 4.58
N ALA A 92 9.52 5.21 3.61
CA ALA A 92 8.81 3.94 3.65
C ALA A 92 9.74 2.78 3.29
N SER A 93 10.46 2.90 2.17
CA SER A 93 11.36 1.87 1.65
C SER A 93 12.52 1.57 2.60
N SER A 94 13.15 2.58 3.19
CA SER A 94 14.24 2.35 4.16
C SER A 94 13.82 1.57 5.41
N LYS A 95 12.54 1.62 5.77
CA LYS A 95 12.00 0.95 6.96
C LYS A 95 11.36 -0.40 6.65
N TYR A 96 10.67 -0.51 5.52
CA TYR A 96 9.77 -1.63 5.27
C TYR A 96 10.06 -2.40 3.99
N LEU A 97 10.94 -1.94 3.09
CA LEU A 97 11.30 -2.72 1.91
C LEU A 97 12.25 -3.84 2.30
N LEU A 98 11.73 -5.05 2.44
CA LEU A 98 12.52 -6.22 2.85
C LEU A 98 13.36 -6.72 1.68
N GLU A 99 14.65 -6.93 1.93
CA GLU A 99 15.60 -7.51 0.95
C GLU A 99 15.65 -6.75 -0.40
N SER A 100 15.25 -5.48 -0.41
CA SER A 100 15.07 -4.69 -1.64
C SER A 100 14.10 -5.32 -2.66
N ALA A 101 13.13 -6.13 -2.18
CA ALA A 101 12.20 -6.87 -3.01
C ALA A 101 10.82 -6.19 -3.11
N VAL A 102 10.30 -6.08 -4.33
CA VAL A 102 8.93 -5.67 -4.62
C VAL A 102 8.11 -6.84 -5.20
N PRO A 103 6.81 -6.95 -4.89
CA PRO A 103 6.10 -6.10 -3.95
C PRO A 103 6.49 -6.43 -2.49
N THR A 104 6.33 -5.48 -1.58
CA THR A 104 6.35 -5.74 -0.13
C THR A 104 5.09 -5.17 0.51
N ILE A 105 4.36 -6.00 1.24
CA ILE A 105 3.13 -5.62 1.93
C ILE A 105 3.40 -5.36 3.41
N VAL A 106 2.89 -4.23 3.89
CA VAL A 106 2.83 -3.86 5.30
C VAL A 106 1.38 -3.62 5.69
N ILE A 107 0.95 -4.12 6.85
CA ILE A 107 -0.35 -3.77 7.41
C ILE A 107 -0.12 -3.07 8.74
N PHE A 108 -0.66 -1.86 8.85
CA PHE A 108 -0.66 -1.05 10.06
C PHE A 108 -2.04 -1.06 10.71
N ASP A 109 -2.07 -1.13 12.04
CA ASP A 109 -3.30 -0.95 12.80
C ASP A 109 -3.74 0.53 12.89
N LYS A 110 -4.90 0.78 13.51
CA LYS A 110 -5.48 2.13 13.72
C LYS A 110 -4.58 3.13 14.45
N TYR A 111 -3.55 2.66 15.15
CA TYR A 111 -2.57 3.49 15.86
C TYR A 111 -1.25 3.67 15.08
N GLY A 112 -1.18 3.11 13.87
CA GLY A 112 -0.01 3.09 13.02
C GLY A 112 1.07 2.11 13.49
N ARG A 113 0.72 1.04 14.21
CA ARG A 113 1.70 -0.01 14.60
C ARG A 113 1.71 -1.11 13.55
N ILE A 114 2.88 -1.67 13.26
CA ILE A 114 3.02 -2.77 12.29
C ILE A 114 2.36 -4.02 12.87
N PHE A 115 1.37 -4.54 12.15
CA PHE A 115 0.74 -5.83 12.42
C PHE A 115 1.31 -6.93 11.53
N TYR A 116 1.62 -6.60 10.27
CA TYR A 116 2.17 -7.54 9.28
C TYR A 116 3.20 -6.84 8.40
N LEU A 117 4.26 -7.56 8.03
CA LEU A 117 5.30 -7.09 7.12
C LEU A 117 5.96 -8.28 6.41
N ARG A 118 5.77 -8.43 5.10
CA ARG A 118 6.40 -9.48 4.28
C ARG A 118 6.62 -9.03 2.83
N ALA A 119 7.71 -9.50 2.24
CA ALA A 119 7.92 -9.42 0.79
C ALA A 119 7.05 -10.45 0.05
N GLY A 120 6.69 -10.12 -1.19
CA GLY A 120 5.86 -10.91 -2.08
C GLY A 120 4.37 -10.53 -2.02
N VAL A 121 3.60 -11.17 -2.90
CA VAL A 121 2.15 -10.99 -2.99
C VAL A 121 1.41 -11.79 -1.93
N LYS A 122 0.20 -11.35 -1.60
CA LYS A 122 -0.74 -12.10 -0.79
C LYS A 122 -2.11 -12.10 -1.46
N THR A 123 -2.81 -13.23 -1.38
CA THR A 123 -4.16 -13.35 -1.95
C THR A 123 -5.14 -12.43 -1.25
N THR A 124 -6.21 -12.05 -1.95
CA THR A 124 -7.31 -11.24 -1.39
C THR A 124 -7.83 -11.78 -0.07
N GLN A 125 -8.22 -13.07 -0.03
CA GLN A 125 -8.70 -13.69 1.20
C GLN A 125 -7.65 -13.62 2.31
N GLY A 126 -6.39 -13.88 1.97
CA GLY A 126 -5.31 -13.80 2.94
C GLY A 126 -5.09 -12.39 3.50
N LEU A 127 -5.32 -11.34 2.72
CA LEU A 127 -5.26 -9.96 3.19
C LEU A 127 -6.46 -9.64 4.09
N ILE A 128 -7.67 -10.03 3.68
CA ILE A 128 -8.90 -9.88 4.47
C ILE A 128 -8.73 -10.55 5.84
N ASP A 129 -8.22 -11.79 5.89
CA ASP A 129 -8.00 -12.50 7.15
C ASP A 129 -7.04 -11.72 8.09
N LEU A 130 -6.01 -11.07 7.55
CA LEU A 130 -5.11 -10.25 8.36
C LEU A 130 -5.79 -8.96 8.84
N ILE A 131 -6.58 -8.32 7.98
CA ILE A 131 -7.30 -7.08 8.29
C ILE A 131 -8.33 -7.32 9.39
N GLU A 132 -9.13 -8.39 9.30
CA GLU A 132 -10.10 -8.75 10.35
C GLU A 132 -9.41 -9.04 11.69
N ASN A 133 -8.26 -9.74 11.67
CA ASN A 133 -7.49 -10.00 12.87
C ASN A 133 -6.95 -8.73 13.55
N VAL A 134 -6.53 -7.72 12.77
CA VAL A 134 -6.04 -6.44 13.33
C VAL A 134 -7.20 -5.54 13.78
N LYS A 135 -8.35 -5.57 13.10
CA LYS A 135 -9.56 -4.81 13.50
C LYS A 135 -10.15 -5.32 14.82
N GLY A 136 -10.02 -6.61 15.10
CA GLY A 136 -10.47 -7.23 16.35
C GLY A 136 -9.67 -6.84 17.60
N GLN A 137 -8.59 -6.06 17.48
CA GLN A 137 -7.73 -5.59 18.60
C GLN A 137 -8.03 -4.15 19.02
#